data_AF-A0A1C6TNI7-F1
#
_entry.id   AF-A0A1C6TNI7-F1
#
_cell.length_a   1.000
_cell.length_b   1.000
_cell.length_c   1.000
_cell.angle_alpha   90.00
_cell.angle_beta   90.00
_cell.angle_gamma   90.00
#
_symmetry.space_group_name_H-M   'P 1'
#
loop_
_entity.id
_entity.type
_entity.pdbx_description
1 polymer ?
#
loop_
_entity_poly.entity_id
_entity_poly.type
_entity_poly.pdbx_seq_one_letter_code
_entity_poly.pdbx_strand_id
1 'polypeptide(L)'
;MGEYARFSRRTPAGLCGAHQQIWRDWQDYSYDPRNPREVGGGQLMDARTTHTERAEAWDRYNQGQMDLTERICRSGESPQCGPAVVSGG
;
A
#
# COMPACT_ATOMS: atom_id res chain seq x y z
N MET A 1 -14.92 -18.04 5.37
CA MET A 1 -14.14 -16.93 5.96
C MET A 1 -14.67 -15.66 5.33
N GLY A 2 -15.09 -14.71 6.16
CA GLY A 2 -15.74 -13.49 5.67
C GLY A 2 -14.75 -12.71 4.83
N GLU A 3 -15.09 -12.50 3.57
CA GLU A 3 -14.35 -11.65 2.65
C GLU A 3 -14.53 -10.21 3.15
N TYR A 4 -13.58 -9.69 3.92
CA TYR A 4 -13.54 -8.25 4.18
C TYR A 4 -13.35 -7.58 2.81
N ALA A 5 -14.27 -6.69 2.44
CA ALA A 5 -14.36 -6.15 1.09
C ALA A 5 -13.06 -5.41 0.74
N ARG A 6 -12.19 -6.08 -0.02
CA ARG A 6 -10.92 -5.52 -0.46
C ARG A 6 -11.18 -4.47 -1.53
N PHE A 7 -10.64 -3.28 -1.31
CA PHE A 7 -10.71 -2.23 -2.32
C PHE A 7 -9.77 -2.54 -3.50
N SER A 8 -10.26 -2.37 -4.73
CA SER A 8 -9.52 -2.61 -5.96
C SER A 8 -9.42 -1.32 -6.78
N ARG A 9 -8.19 -0.81 -6.96
CA ARG A 9 -7.86 0.31 -7.87
C ARG A 9 -7.03 -0.21 -9.03
N ARG A 10 -7.13 0.40 -10.19
CA ARG A 10 -6.15 0.16 -11.25
C ARG A 10 -4.83 0.82 -10.88
N THR A 11 -3.72 0.15 -11.14
CA THR A 11 -2.39 0.75 -11.00
C THR A 11 -2.30 2.01 -11.88
N PRO A 12 -1.86 3.16 -11.33
CA PRO A 12 -1.72 4.40 -12.09
C PRO A 12 -0.71 4.25 -13.22
N ALA A 13 -1.02 4.91 -14.35
CA ALA A 13 -0.05 5.09 -15.41
C ALA A 13 1.06 6.07 -14.98
N GLY A 14 2.27 5.89 -15.50
CA GLY A 14 3.39 6.83 -15.31
C GLY A 14 4.21 6.62 -14.04
N LEU A 15 3.95 5.58 -13.24
CA LEU A 15 4.91 5.15 -12.21
C LEU A 15 6.10 4.45 -12.87
N CYS A 16 7.31 4.65 -12.33
CA CYS A 16 8.45 3.84 -12.70
C CYS A 16 8.26 2.40 -12.19
N GLY A 17 8.96 1.43 -12.78
CA GLY A 17 8.75 0.01 -12.49
C GLY A 17 8.84 -0.35 -10.99
N ALA A 18 9.76 0.28 -10.25
CA ALA A 18 9.91 0.06 -8.82
C ALA A 18 8.67 0.52 -8.03
N HIS A 19 8.22 1.76 -8.23
CA HIS A 19 7.03 2.29 -7.54
C HIS A 19 5.74 1.63 -8.03
N GLN A 20 5.70 1.13 -9.27
CA GLN A 20 4.60 0.32 -9.77
C GLN A 20 4.46 -0.98 -8.96
N GLN A 21 5.57 -1.66 -8.67
CA GLN A 21 5.57 -2.87 -7.86
C GLN A 21 5.18 -2.57 -6.41
N ILE A 22 5.81 -1.56 -5.79
CA ILE A 22 5.49 -1.16 -4.40
C ILE A 22 4.01 -0.79 -4.25
N TRP A 23 3.45 -0.08 -5.22
CA TRP A 23 2.02 0.28 -5.23
C TRP A 23 1.14 -0.97 -5.28
N ARG A 24 1.51 -1.98 -6.09
CA ARG A 24 0.78 -3.25 -6.18
C ARG A 24 0.89 -4.07 -4.90
N ASP A 25 2.08 -4.10 -4.30
CA ASP A 25 2.30 -4.78 -3.02
C ASP A 25 1.38 -4.20 -1.94
N TRP A 26 1.24 -2.87 -1.86
CA TRP A 26 0.28 -2.22 -0.95
C TRP A 26 -1.17 -2.53 -1.28
N GLN A 27 -1.52 -2.60 -2.57
CA GLN A 27 -2.84 -3.02 -3.01
C GLN A 27 -3.13 -4.47 -2.60
N ASP A 28 -2.13 -5.36 -2.65
CA ASP A 28 -2.23 -6.78 -2.29
C ASP A 28 -2.17 -7.06 -0.79
N TYR A 29 -1.75 -6.08 0.01
CA TYR A 29 -1.50 -6.25 1.44
C TYR A 29 -2.76 -6.20 2.31
N SER A 30 -3.60 -7.23 2.29
CA SER A 30 -4.84 -7.27 3.09
C SER A 30 -4.65 -7.65 4.56
N TYR A 31 -5.60 -7.23 5.40
CA TYR A 31 -5.75 -7.70 6.78
C TYR A 31 -5.99 -9.21 6.87
N ASP A 32 -5.25 -9.90 7.76
CA ASP A 32 -5.46 -11.33 8.07
C ASP A 32 -6.10 -11.50 9.47
N PRO A 33 -7.37 -11.95 9.57
CA PRO A 33 -8.01 -12.17 10.86
C PRO A 33 -7.39 -13.32 11.67
N ARG A 34 -6.61 -14.22 11.04
CA ARG A 34 -5.94 -15.35 11.72
C ARG A 34 -4.62 -14.94 12.37
N ASN A 35 -4.05 -13.84 11.90
CA ASN A 35 -2.83 -13.24 12.41
C ASN A 35 -3.10 -11.73 12.56
N PRO A 36 -4.04 -11.36 13.46
CA PRO A 36 -4.47 -9.99 13.59
C PRO A 36 -3.30 -9.14 14.09
N ARG A 37 -3.05 -8.04 13.37
CA ARG A 37 -2.04 -7.04 13.70
C ARG A 37 -2.69 -5.67 13.71
N GLU A 38 -2.02 -4.71 14.33
CA GLU A 38 -2.37 -3.30 14.22
C GLU A 38 -1.72 -2.68 12.98
N VAL A 39 -2.35 -1.61 12.48
CA VAL A 39 -1.86 -0.84 11.34
C VAL A 39 -0.42 -0.39 11.61
N GLY A 40 0.49 -0.64 10.67
CA GLY A 40 1.92 -0.33 10.84
C GLY A 40 2.76 -1.45 11.50
N GLY A 41 2.20 -2.64 11.73
CA GLY A 41 2.98 -3.85 12.03
C GLY A 41 3.09 -4.23 13.51
N GLY A 42 2.29 -3.63 14.40
CA GLY A 42 2.24 -3.98 15.82
C GLY A 42 1.43 -5.25 16.13
N GLN A 43 1.76 -5.94 17.22
CA GLN A 43 1.00 -7.10 17.76
C GLN A 43 0.03 -6.70 18.90
N LEU A 44 -0.01 -5.43 19.29
CA LEU A 44 -0.81 -4.95 20.42
C LEU A 44 -2.25 -4.67 19.99
N MET A 45 -3.12 -5.68 20.07
CA MET A 45 -4.53 -5.55 19.71
C MET A 45 -5.35 -5.06 20.91
N ASP A 46 -6.13 -3.98 20.75
CA ASP A 46 -7.09 -3.61 21.78
C ASP A 46 -8.35 -4.53 21.76
N ALA A 47 -8.97 -4.78 22.91
CA ALA A 47 -10.15 -5.67 22.98
C ALA A 47 -11.46 -5.01 22.49
N ARG A 48 -11.42 -3.73 22.12
CA ARG A 48 -12.61 -2.90 21.82
C ARG A 48 -12.85 -2.77 20.32
N THR A 49 -11.81 -2.85 19.51
CA THR A 49 -11.87 -2.80 18.06
C THR A 49 -12.15 -4.19 17.51
N THR A 50 -13.15 -4.27 16.65
CA THR A 50 -13.55 -5.49 15.96
C THR A 50 -12.61 -5.81 14.80
N HIS A 51 -12.64 -7.06 14.31
CA HIS A 51 -11.92 -7.43 13.09
C HIS A 51 -12.35 -6.61 11.87
N THR A 52 -13.63 -6.26 11.78
CA THR A 52 -14.15 -5.43 10.68
C THR A 52 -13.54 -4.04 10.70
N GLU A 53 -13.56 -3.36 11.85
CA GLU A 53 -12.97 -2.02 11.99
C GLU A 53 -11.47 -2.04 11.69
N ARG A 54 -10.77 -3.11 12.05
CA ARG A 54 -9.35 -3.29 11.70
C ARG A 54 -9.14 -3.48 10.20
N ALA A 55 -9.95 -4.32 9.56
CA ALA A 55 -9.87 -4.52 8.13
C ALA A 55 -10.08 -3.20 7.38
N GLU A 56 -11.06 -2.40 7.79
CA GLU A 56 -11.30 -1.07 7.22
C GLU A 56 -10.13 -0.10 7.49
N ALA A 57 -9.56 -0.12 8.69
CA ALA A 57 -8.39 0.70 9.02
C ALA A 57 -7.17 0.30 8.18
N TRP A 58 -7.00 -1.00 7.93
CA TRP A 58 -5.96 -1.55 7.06
C TRP A 58 -6.13 -1.06 5.62
N ASP A 59 -7.35 -1.12 5.09
CA ASP A 59 -7.64 -0.65 3.74
C ASP A 59 -7.37 0.85 3.59
N ARG A 60 -7.78 1.67 4.57
CA ARG A 60 -7.47 3.11 4.59
C ARG A 60 -5.97 3.37 4.64
N TYR A 61 -5.23 2.60 5.44
CA TYR A 61 -3.78 2.71 5.53
C TYR A 61 -3.10 2.37 4.20
N ASN A 62 -3.47 1.25 3.58
CA ASN A 62 -2.93 0.84 2.30
C ASN A 62 -3.18 1.89 1.22
N GLN A 63 -4.39 2.47 1.18
CA GLN A 63 -4.69 3.59 0.28
C GLN A 63 -3.74 4.77 0.51
N GLY A 64 -3.50 5.15 1.77
CA GLY A 64 -2.54 6.19 2.11
C GLY A 64 -1.11 5.89 1.65
N GLN A 65 -0.68 4.63 1.74
CA GLN A 65 0.64 4.19 1.25
C GLN A 65 0.72 4.18 -0.28
N MET A 66 -0.36 3.78 -0.97
CA MET A 66 -0.46 3.83 -2.42
C MET A 66 -0.37 5.27 -2.94
N ASP A 67 -1.11 6.20 -2.33
CA ASP A 67 -1.08 7.63 -2.70
C ASP A 67 0.29 8.26 -2.38
N LEU A 68 0.92 7.87 -1.26
CA LEU A 68 2.29 8.28 -0.94
C LEU A 68 3.30 7.78 -1.98
N THR A 69 3.20 6.51 -2.37
CA THR A 69 4.04 5.87 -3.40
C THR A 69 3.91 6.61 -4.74
N GLU A 70 2.69 6.95 -5.15
CA GLU A 70 2.46 7.77 -6.34
C GLU A 70 3.15 9.12 -6.26
N ARG A 71 2.96 9.84 -5.14
CA ARG A 71 3.54 11.17 -4.94
C ARG A 71 5.07 11.15 -4.94
N ILE A 72 5.67 10.16 -4.26
CA ILE A 72 7.12 9.97 -4.22
C ILE A 72 7.67 9.68 -5.63
N CYS A 73 7.01 8.81 -6.39
CA CYS A 73 7.44 8.53 -7.75
C CYS A 73 7.35 9.77 -8.64
N ARG A 74 6.27 10.53 -8.53
CA ARG A 74 6.01 11.73 -9.35
C ARG A 74 6.91 12.92 -9.01
N SER A 75 7.49 12.98 -7.80
CA SER A 75 8.46 14.04 -7.50
C SER A 75 9.75 13.88 -8.30
N GLY A 76 10.07 12.66 -8.75
CA GLY A 76 11.32 12.36 -9.47
C GLY A 76 12.55 12.34 -8.57
N GLU A 77 12.40 12.59 -7.26
CA GLU A 77 13.50 12.71 -6.30
C GLU A 77 13.76 11.40 -5.53
N SER A 78 12.91 10.39 -5.72
CA SER A 78 13.07 9.11 -5.04
C SER A 78 14.34 8.40 -5.54
N PRO A 79 15.27 7.99 -4.67
CA PRO A 79 16.43 7.20 -5.08
C PRO A 79 16.05 5.81 -5.60
N GLN A 80 14.80 5.37 -5.34
CA GLN A 80 14.23 4.12 -5.88
C GLN A 80 13.68 4.30 -7.29
N CYS A 81 13.44 5.54 -7.74
CA CYS A 81 13.32 5.79 -9.16
C CYS A 81 14.70 5.50 -9.73
N GLY A 82 14.83 4.40 -10.47
CA GLY A 82 16.04 4.15 -11.27
C GLY A 82 16.37 5.40 -12.09
N PRO A 83 17.64 5.59 -12.50
CA PRO A 83 18.02 6.75 -13.29
C PRO A 83 16.99 6.90 -14.40
N ALA A 84 16.38 8.10 -14.52
CA ALA A 84 15.75 8.49 -15.76
C ALA A 84 16.76 8.09 -16.81
N VAL A 85 16.42 7.15 -17.68
CA VAL A 85 17.30 6.74 -18.77
C VAL A 85 17.59 8.03 -19.52
N VAL A 86 18.71 8.65 -19.18
CA VAL A 86 19.28 9.76 -19.91
C VAL A 86 19.54 9.11 -21.25
N SER A 87 18.63 9.35 -22.19
CA SER A 87 18.89 9.12 -23.59
C SER A 87 19.94 10.17 -23.94
N GLY A 88 21.18 9.89 -23.55
CA GLY A 88 22.36 10.65 -23.92
C GLY A 88 22.80 10.20 -25.31
N GLY A 89 23.03 11.17 -26.19
CA GLY A 89 23.57 11.00 -27.53
C GLY A 89 22.87 11.88 -28.54
#